data_AF-A0A2G8HV78-F1
#
_entry.id   AF-A0A2G8HV78-F1
#
_cell.length_a   1.000
_cell.length_b   1.000
_cell.length_c   1.000
_cell.angle_alpha   90.00
_cell.angle_beta   90.00
_cell.angle_gamma   90.00
#
_symmetry.space_group_name_H-M   'P 1'
#
loop_
_entity.id
_entity.type
_entity.pdbx_description
1 polymer ?
#
loop_
_entity_poly.entity_id
_entity_poly.type
_entity_poly.pdbx_seq_one_letter_code
_entity_poly.pdbx_strand_id
1 'polypeptide(L)'
;MLTHIDQNNMPSMVDVSAKEVNTRVATAESSIQLPESMREYFTGSDFVLKKGPVFQTAIIAATMAVKKTHETIPLCHQIPIESCKVNIQPSDSLKIIVTCTVKTSSKTGIEMEAMHGAVVACLTIYDMCKAVSHEMILGETKLLQKSGGKRLVFNRPLRGLVLTGGKSSRMKRDKALIEYQGVPHAEYIKSVLGKVCDEVYLSAREGQWSDTSLENIPTIFDSKESEGPISGILTAFEKYPDSNWIIVACDLPYFNEETISQLLENYCESSDAIAFKNSDKDFAEPLCTLYTPKAYSLFKTAVEEGTSCPVKVLKNARVKTLLQSGVVNLANINTPLELEEVKI
;
A
#
# COMPACT_ATOMS: atom_id res chain seq x y z
N MET A 1 7.11 17.43 -13.50
CA MET A 1 7.44 16.13 -14.12
C MET A 1 8.91 15.88 -13.84
N LEU A 2 9.28 14.83 -13.11
CA LEU A 2 10.70 14.49 -12.93
C LEU A 2 11.04 13.49 -14.01
N THR A 3 11.61 13.98 -15.10
CA THR A 3 11.94 13.17 -16.26
C THR A 3 13.46 13.07 -16.36
N HIS A 4 13.98 11.91 -16.73
CA HIS A 4 15.41 11.69 -17.01
C HIS A 4 15.86 12.34 -18.32
N ILE A 5 15.25 13.45 -18.70
CA ILE A 5 15.51 14.22 -19.91
C ILE A 5 15.62 15.70 -19.53
N ASP A 6 16.56 16.39 -20.15
CA ASP A 6 16.71 17.83 -20.03
C ASP A 6 15.77 18.60 -21.00
N GLN A 7 15.92 19.92 -21.06
CA GLN A 7 15.14 20.80 -21.93
C GLN A 7 15.37 20.56 -23.44
N ASN A 8 16.46 19.88 -23.78
CA ASN A 8 16.82 19.50 -25.15
C ASN A 8 16.44 18.05 -25.47
N ASN A 9 15.68 17.39 -24.60
CA ASN A 9 15.30 15.98 -24.70
C ASN A 9 16.50 15.01 -24.65
N MET A 10 17.61 15.43 -24.02
CA MET A 10 18.80 14.61 -23.82
C MET A 10 18.78 13.92 -22.46
N PRO A 11 19.31 12.69 -22.34
CA PRO A 11 19.38 11.98 -21.07
C PRO A 11 20.10 12.79 -19.98
N SER A 12 19.41 13.04 -18.87
CA SER A 12 19.98 13.78 -17.74
C SER A 12 19.60 13.13 -16.42
N MET A 13 20.53 13.17 -15.47
CA MET A 13 20.25 12.82 -14.08
C MET A 13 19.41 13.93 -13.44
N VAL A 14 18.39 13.53 -12.68
CA VAL A 14 17.49 14.47 -12.00
C VAL A 14 18.20 15.07 -10.78
N ASP A 15 18.21 16.40 -10.65
CA ASP A 15 18.68 17.03 -9.42
C ASP A 15 17.69 16.75 -8.26
N VAL A 16 18.20 16.18 -7.18
CA VAL A 16 17.44 15.85 -5.96
C VAL A 16 17.89 16.69 -4.76
N SER A 17 18.73 17.70 -4.95
CA SER A 17 19.32 18.55 -3.91
C SER A 17 18.27 19.16 -2.97
N ALA A 18 17.17 19.68 -3.53
CA ALA A 18 16.07 20.32 -2.80
C ALA A 18 15.12 19.34 -2.08
N LYS A 19 15.28 18.03 -2.25
CA LYS A 19 14.43 17.02 -1.59
C LYS A 19 14.94 16.72 -0.19
N GLU A 20 14.00 16.43 0.70
CA GLU A 20 14.29 15.97 2.05
C GLU A 20 14.72 14.50 2.07
N VAL A 21 15.62 14.18 3.00
CA VAL A 21 16.04 12.80 3.28
C VAL A 21 14.93 12.09 4.02
N ASN A 22 14.51 10.94 3.51
CA ASN A 22 13.49 10.10 4.13
C ASN A 22 13.98 8.66 4.21
N THR A 23 13.50 7.91 5.20
CA THR A 23 13.66 6.45 5.24
C THR A 23 12.90 5.87 4.08
N ARG A 24 13.56 5.11 3.21
CA ARG A 24 12.99 4.49 2.02
C ARG A 24 13.22 3.00 2.04
N VAL A 25 12.20 2.26 1.67
CA VAL A 25 12.25 0.80 1.51
C VAL A 25 11.68 0.46 0.14
N ALA A 26 12.30 -0.47 -0.57
CA ALA A 26 11.72 -1.06 -1.77
C ALA A 26 11.86 -2.58 -1.71
N THR A 27 10.83 -3.29 -2.15
CA THR A 27 10.83 -4.73 -2.32
C THR A 27 10.51 -5.05 -3.77
N ALA A 28 11.37 -5.82 -4.43
CA ALA A 28 11.15 -6.31 -5.79
C ALA A 28 11.15 -7.84 -5.82
N GLU A 29 10.47 -8.38 -6.82
CA GLU A 29 10.37 -9.80 -7.10
C GLU A 29 10.89 -10.09 -8.50
N SER A 30 11.65 -11.18 -8.64
CA SER A 30 11.97 -11.80 -9.92
C SER A 30 11.73 -13.30 -9.82
N SER A 31 11.61 -13.99 -10.94
CA SER A 31 11.43 -15.43 -10.95
C SER A 31 12.26 -16.12 -12.01
N ILE A 32 12.56 -17.40 -11.78
CA ILE A 32 13.19 -18.28 -12.76
C ILE A 32 12.51 -19.65 -12.72
N GLN A 33 12.11 -20.15 -13.87
CA GLN A 33 11.57 -21.49 -14.05
C GLN A 33 12.72 -22.44 -14.37
N LEU A 34 12.89 -23.48 -13.56
CA LEU A 34 13.85 -24.54 -13.79
C LEU A 34 13.16 -25.74 -14.47
N PRO A 35 13.88 -26.51 -15.30
CA PRO A 35 13.35 -27.73 -15.90
C PRO A 35 13.30 -28.87 -14.87
N GLU A 36 12.49 -29.88 -15.14
CA GLU A 36 12.29 -31.04 -14.27
C GLU A 36 13.59 -31.79 -13.95
N SER A 37 14.56 -31.77 -14.87
CA SER A 37 15.90 -32.35 -14.66
C SER A 37 16.65 -31.76 -13.47
N MET A 38 16.25 -30.58 -12.97
CA MET A 38 16.87 -29.95 -11.80
C MET A 38 16.40 -30.58 -10.48
N ARG A 39 15.30 -31.33 -10.47
CA ARG A 39 14.66 -31.82 -9.23
C ARG A 39 15.57 -32.69 -8.38
N GLU A 40 16.37 -33.55 -9.01
CA GLU A 40 17.28 -34.48 -8.31
C GLU A 40 18.40 -33.76 -7.52
N TYR A 41 18.67 -32.49 -7.85
CA TYR A 41 19.71 -31.69 -7.22
C TYR A 41 19.19 -30.86 -6.03
N PHE A 42 17.88 -30.88 -5.77
CA PHE A 42 17.26 -30.12 -4.70
C PHE A 42 17.35 -30.88 -3.37
N THR A 43 18.01 -30.30 -2.38
CA THR A 43 18.22 -30.92 -1.05
C THR A 43 17.32 -30.31 0.03
N GLY A 44 16.10 -29.90 -0.36
CA GLY A 44 15.07 -29.39 0.55
C GLY A 44 15.09 -27.88 0.78
N SER A 45 16.27 -27.25 0.84
CA SER A 45 16.41 -25.80 1.06
C SER A 45 17.30 -25.08 0.05
N ASP A 46 18.08 -25.80 -0.75
CA ASP A 46 18.95 -25.28 -1.80
C ASP A 46 19.16 -26.35 -2.88
N PHE A 47 19.64 -25.93 -4.06
CA PHE A 47 20.26 -26.81 -5.03
C PHE A 47 21.75 -26.90 -4.74
N VAL A 48 22.28 -28.12 -4.65
CA VAL A 48 23.71 -28.37 -4.44
C VAL A 48 24.26 -29.03 -5.69
N LEU A 49 25.03 -28.26 -6.46
CA LEU A 49 25.67 -28.71 -7.69
C LEU A 49 27.19 -28.83 -7.48
N LYS A 50 27.91 -29.33 -8.50
CA LYS A 50 29.39 -29.30 -8.50
C LYS A 50 29.97 -27.89 -8.31
N LYS A 51 29.20 -26.85 -8.66
CA LYS A 51 29.54 -25.44 -8.46
C LYS A 51 29.33 -24.95 -7.02
N GLY A 52 28.74 -25.75 -6.14
CA GLY A 52 28.42 -25.39 -4.76
C GLY A 52 26.94 -25.02 -4.54
N PRO A 53 26.62 -24.35 -3.43
CA PRO A 53 25.25 -23.97 -3.07
C PRO A 53 24.73 -22.84 -3.97
N VAL A 54 23.64 -23.09 -4.68
CA VAL A 54 23.11 -22.19 -5.72
C VAL A 54 22.49 -20.94 -5.10
N PHE A 55 21.57 -21.09 -4.15
CA PHE A 55 20.83 -19.98 -3.56
C PHE A 55 21.71 -19.11 -2.68
N GLN A 56 22.63 -19.70 -1.91
CA GLN A 56 23.58 -18.91 -1.13
C GLN A 56 24.46 -18.02 -2.01
N THR A 57 24.94 -18.55 -3.14
CA THR A 57 25.71 -17.78 -4.12
C THR A 57 24.87 -16.66 -4.73
N ALA A 58 23.60 -16.95 -5.07
CA ALA A 58 22.67 -15.95 -5.59
C ALA A 58 22.37 -14.81 -4.61
N ILE A 59 22.26 -15.10 -3.31
CA ILE A 59 22.08 -14.08 -2.25
C ILE A 59 23.27 -13.11 -2.20
N ILE A 60 24.49 -13.65 -2.30
CA ILE A 60 25.72 -12.84 -2.31
C ILE A 60 25.76 -11.95 -3.56
N ALA A 61 25.52 -12.54 -4.74
CA ALA A 61 25.53 -11.82 -6.00
C ALA A 61 24.49 -10.68 -6.04
N ALA A 62 23.27 -10.94 -5.55
CA ALA A 62 22.22 -9.93 -5.42
C ALA A 62 22.65 -8.79 -4.49
N THR A 63 23.23 -9.10 -3.33
CA THR A 63 23.71 -8.09 -2.37
C THR A 63 24.83 -7.23 -2.96
N MET A 64 25.70 -7.81 -3.79
CA MET A 64 26.73 -7.07 -4.52
C MET A 64 26.12 -6.18 -5.60
N ALA A 65 25.15 -6.70 -6.37
CA ALA A 65 24.47 -5.97 -7.42
C ALA A 65 23.72 -4.74 -6.88
N VAL A 66 22.99 -4.89 -5.78
CA VAL A 66 22.29 -3.81 -5.06
C VAL A 66 23.23 -2.63 -4.80
N LYS A 67 24.43 -2.90 -4.28
CA LYS A 67 25.44 -1.86 -3.98
C LYS A 67 26.05 -1.20 -5.22
N LYS A 68 25.94 -1.83 -6.39
CA LYS A 68 26.53 -1.41 -7.67
C LYS A 68 25.48 -0.99 -8.72
N THR A 69 24.25 -0.74 -8.31
CA THR A 69 23.15 -0.39 -9.23
C THR A 69 23.45 0.87 -10.04
N HIS A 70 24.03 1.89 -9.42
CA HIS A 70 24.45 3.12 -10.10
C HIS A 70 25.58 2.92 -11.12
N GLU A 71 26.37 1.82 -11.03
CA GLU A 71 27.40 1.49 -12.03
C GLU A 71 26.79 0.85 -13.29
N THR A 72 25.59 0.27 -13.18
CA THR A 72 24.93 -0.51 -14.24
C THR A 72 23.76 0.23 -14.88
N ILE A 73 23.06 1.09 -14.13
CA ILE A 73 21.91 1.85 -14.59
C ILE A 73 22.34 3.33 -14.73
N PRO A 74 22.54 3.85 -15.96
CA PRO A 74 23.35 5.06 -16.20
C PRO A 74 22.93 6.34 -15.48
N LEU A 75 21.65 6.50 -15.14
CA LEU A 75 21.10 7.73 -14.56
C LEU A 75 20.63 7.55 -13.11
N CYS A 76 20.92 6.41 -12.49
CA CYS A 76 20.69 6.20 -11.07
C CYS A 76 21.71 7.01 -10.24
N HIS A 77 21.24 7.63 -9.16
CA HIS A 77 22.13 8.22 -8.16
C HIS A 77 22.88 7.12 -7.41
N GLN A 78 24.05 7.44 -6.90
CA GLN A 78 24.72 6.59 -5.90
C GLN A 78 24.01 6.75 -4.55
N ILE A 79 23.52 5.65 -3.97
CA ILE A 79 22.72 5.66 -2.74
C ILE A 79 23.39 4.80 -1.66
N PRO A 80 23.56 5.30 -0.42
CA PRO A 80 24.09 4.49 0.68
C PRO A 80 23.07 3.44 1.12
N ILE A 81 23.42 2.16 0.97
CA ILE A 81 22.55 1.03 1.34
C ILE A 81 22.67 0.75 2.84
N GLU A 82 21.57 0.79 3.57
CA GLU A 82 21.53 0.50 5.01
C GLU A 82 21.12 -0.96 5.29
N SER A 83 20.24 -1.53 4.46
CA SER A 83 19.85 -2.94 4.56
C SER A 83 19.55 -3.53 3.20
N CYS A 84 19.91 -4.80 3.01
CA CYS A 84 19.58 -5.61 1.85
C CYS A 84 19.23 -7.01 2.35
N LYS A 85 18.00 -7.45 2.08
CA LYS A 85 17.51 -8.80 2.41
C LYS A 85 17.09 -9.48 1.12
N VAL A 86 17.60 -10.69 0.90
CA VAL A 86 17.27 -11.50 -0.28
C VAL A 86 16.66 -12.80 0.23
N ASN A 87 15.47 -13.12 -0.23
CA ASN A 87 14.74 -14.33 0.10
C ASN A 87 14.49 -15.12 -1.19
N ILE A 88 14.76 -16.41 -1.17
CA ILE A 88 14.61 -17.30 -2.33
C ILE A 88 13.67 -18.43 -1.93
N GLN A 89 12.56 -18.56 -2.66
CA GLN A 89 11.51 -19.54 -2.37
C GLN A 89 11.32 -20.46 -3.58
N PRO A 90 11.71 -21.73 -3.48
CA PRO A 90 11.34 -22.75 -4.45
C PRO A 90 9.87 -23.16 -4.28
N SER A 91 9.19 -23.50 -5.37
CA SER A 91 7.89 -24.18 -5.38
C SER A 91 8.01 -25.62 -5.88
N ASP A 92 6.98 -26.44 -5.65
CA ASP A 92 6.88 -27.80 -6.18
C ASP A 92 6.95 -27.87 -7.72
N SER A 93 6.64 -26.76 -8.40
CA SER A 93 6.73 -26.63 -9.86
C SER A 93 8.12 -26.22 -10.34
N LEU A 94 9.14 -26.22 -9.47
CA LEU A 94 10.50 -25.72 -9.73
C LEU A 94 10.53 -24.27 -10.24
N LYS A 95 9.50 -23.50 -9.90
CA LYS A 95 9.49 -22.05 -10.09
C LYS A 95 10.13 -21.42 -8.86
N ILE A 96 11.25 -20.73 -9.07
CA ILE A 96 11.96 -20.07 -7.98
C ILE A 96 11.54 -18.61 -7.97
N ILE A 97 11.02 -18.15 -6.83
CA ILE A 97 10.70 -16.75 -6.59
C ILE A 97 11.82 -16.13 -5.76
N VAL A 98 12.39 -15.03 -6.25
CA VAL A 98 13.38 -14.24 -5.54
C VAL A 98 12.75 -12.92 -5.14
N THR A 99 12.76 -12.62 -3.84
CA THR A 99 12.37 -11.32 -3.30
C THR A 99 13.60 -10.59 -2.77
N CYS A 100 13.83 -9.36 -3.21
CA CYS A 100 14.90 -8.49 -2.74
C CYS A 100 14.31 -7.23 -2.09
N THR A 101 14.56 -7.04 -0.80
CA THR A 101 14.15 -5.85 -0.03
C THR A 101 15.35 -5.02 0.34
N VAL A 102 15.35 -3.74 -0.04
CA VAL A 102 16.44 -2.78 0.19
C VAL A 102 15.92 -1.60 0.99
N LYS A 103 16.73 -1.11 1.94
CA LYS A 103 16.43 0.06 2.79
C LYS A 103 17.58 1.07 2.75
N THR A 104 17.23 2.35 2.78
CA THR A 104 18.16 3.50 2.84
C THR A 104 17.50 4.70 3.53
N SER A 105 18.29 5.67 3.97
CA SER A 105 17.85 7.04 4.24
C SER A 105 18.38 7.97 3.14
N SER A 106 17.53 8.36 2.18
CA SER A 106 17.97 9.09 0.98
C SER A 106 16.93 10.09 0.44
N LYS A 107 17.39 10.98 -0.45
CA LYS A 107 16.58 11.98 -1.17
C LYS A 107 15.85 11.42 -2.38
N THR A 108 16.21 10.22 -2.83
CA THR A 108 15.64 9.54 -3.99
C THR A 108 15.25 8.10 -3.65
N GLY A 109 14.35 7.53 -4.45
CA GLY A 109 13.87 6.16 -4.32
C GLY A 109 14.97 5.10 -4.45
N ILE A 110 14.65 3.87 -4.01
CA ILE A 110 15.57 2.72 -3.96
C ILE A 110 15.00 1.52 -4.75
N GLU A 111 14.06 1.78 -5.67
CA GLU A 111 13.37 0.76 -6.47
C GLU A 111 14.33 -0.02 -7.37
N MET A 112 15.26 0.69 -7.99
CA MET A 112 16.19 0.12 -8.96
C MET A 112 17.16 -0.83 -8.31
N GLU A 113 17.62 -0.54 -7.10
CA GLU A 113 18.50 -1.42 -6.34
C GLU A 113 17.80 -2.74 -6.00
N ALA A 114 16.55 -2.68 -5.55
CA ALA A 114 15.76 -3.87 -5.25
C ALA A 114 15.54 -4.72 -6.51
N MET A 115 15.14 -4.11 -7.63
CA MET A 115 14.92 -4.82 -8.89
C MET A 115 16.23 -5.42 -9.44
N HIS A 116 17.32 -4.67 -9.40
CA HIS A 116 18.63 -5.12 -9.86
C HIS A 116 19.13 -6.33 -9.05
N GLY A 117 18.99 -6.29 -7.72
CA GLY A 117 19.31 -7.42 -6.84
C GLY A 117 18.49 -8.67 -7.18
N ALA A 118 17.17 -8.54 -7.36
CA ALA A 118 16.30 -9.66 -7.70
C ALA A 118 16.66 -10.31 -9.05
N VAL A 119 16.92 -9.50 -10.09
CA VAL A 119 17.32 -10.00 -11.42
C VAL A 119 18.67 -10.70 -11.38
N VAL A 120 19.67 -10.09 -10.73
CA VAL A 120 21.01 -10.68 -10.65
C VAL A 120 21.01 -11.99 -9.86
N ALA A 121 20.15 -12.14 -8.84
CA ALA A 121 19.95 -13.42 -8.18
C ALA A 121 19.49 -14.50 -9.17
N CYS A 122 18.46 -14.22 -9.99
CA CYS A 122 17.95 -15.14 -11.00
C CYS A 122 19.02 -15.47 -12.07
N LEU A 123 19.78 -14.48 -12.53
CA LEU A 123 20.91 -14.70 -13.45
C LEU A 123 22.00 -15.57 -12.82
N THR A 124 22.25 -15.41 -11.52
CA THR A 124 23.22 -16.22 -10.79
C THR A 124 22.73 -17.65 -10.63
N ILE A 125 21.44 -17.86 -10.32
CA ILE A 125 20.83 -19.19 -10.31
C ILE A 125 20.99 -19.83 -11.69
N TYR A 126 20.71 -19.09 -12.77
CA TYR A 126 20.93 -19.58 -14.13
C TYR A 126 22.39 -20.00 -14.34
N ASP A 127 23.37 -19.14 -14.03
CA ASP A 127 24.78 -19.48 -14.21
C ASP A 127 25.19 -20.73 -13.44
N MET A 128 24.73 -20.86 -12.19
CA MET A 128 25.06 -21.99 -11.34
C MET A 128 24.44 -23.30 -11.87
N CYS A 129 23.25 -23.23 -12.49
CA CYS A 129 22.52 -24.39 -12.98
C CYS A 129 22.79 -24.74 -14.46
N LYS A 130 23.36 -23.84 -15.28
CA LYS A 130 23.48 -24.02 -16.74
C LYS A 130 24.31 -25.24 -17.19
N ALA A 131 25.13 -25.79 -16.30
CA ALA A 131 25.88 -27.02 -16.58
C ALA A 131 24.98 -28.26 -16.63
N VAL A 132 23.80 -28.22 -15.99
CA VAL A 132 22.81 -29.30 -15.98
C VAL A 132 21.82 -29.13 -17.13
N SER A 133 21.26 -27.93 -17.29
CA SER A 133 20.34 -27.62 -18.40
C SER A 133 20.41 -26.14 -18.77
N HIS A 134 20.14 -25.83 -20.04
CA HIS A 134 20.04 -24.46 -20.55
C HIS A 134 18.57 -24.02 -20.75
N GLU A 135 17.60 -24.90 -20.49
CA GLU A 135 16.17 -24.67 -20.73
C GLU A 135 15.48 -23.81 -19.66
N MET A 136 16.24 -23.23 -18.74
CA MET A 136 15.71 -22.35 -17.71
C MET A 136 15.19 -21.05 -18.31
N ILE A 137 14.07 -20.55 -17.78
CA ILE A 137 13.42 -19.33 -18.29
C ILE A 137 13.36 -18.31 -17.16
N LEU A 138 13.95 -17.14 -17.35
CA LEU A 138 13.71 -16.00 -16.46
C LEU A 138 12.26 -15.52 -16.68
N GLY A 139 11.53 -15.37 -15.59
CA GLY A 139 10.17 -14.87 -15.60
C GLY A 139 10.11 -13.36 -15.39
N GLU A 140 8.93 -12.90 -14.96
CA GLU A 140 8.68 -11.48 -14.72
C GLU A 140 9.54 -10.93 -13.57
N THR A 141 9.91 -9.66 -13.71
CA THR A 141 10.49 -8.86 -12.63
C THR A 141 9.60 -7.66 -12.37
N LYS A 142 9.21 -7.45 -11.11
CA LYS A 142 8.31 -6.35 -10.72
C LYS A 142 8.65 -5.79 -9.34
N LEU A 143 8.25 -4.55 -9.12
CA LEU A 143 8.28 -3.94 -7.79
C LEU A 143 7.03 -4.37 -7.01
N LEU A 144 7.22 -4.93 -5.82
CA LEU A 144 6.11 -5.37 -4.94
C LEU A 144 5.66 -4.27 -3.98
N GLN A 145 6.61 -3.53 -3.42
CA GLN A 145 6.34 -2.52 -2.40
C GLN A 145 7.40 -1.43 -2.47
N LYS A 146 7.01 -0.20 -2.13
CA LYS A 146 7.95 0.86 -1.76
C LYS A 146 7.36 1.78 -0.70
N SER A 147 8.15 2.16 0.30
CA SER A 147 7.77 3.16 1.31
C SER A 147 8.84 4.25 1.39
N GLY A 148 8.52 5.41 1.98
CA GLY A 148 9.45 6.53 2.11
C GLY A 148 9.51 7.51 0.94
N GLY A 149 8.65 7.34 -0.05
CA GLY A 149 8.35 8.31 -1.10
C GLY A 149 6.83 8.41 -1.27
N LYS A 150 6.35 9.48 -1.93
CA LYS A 150 4.93 9.82 -2.12
C LYS A 150 4.07 8.78 -2.88
N ARG A 151 4.46 7.50 -2.97
CA ARG A 151 3.66 6.48 -3.65
C ARG A 151 4.08 5.09 -3.22
N LEU A 152 3.15 4.26 -2.75
CA LEU A 152 3.30 2.81 -2.82
C LEU A 152 2.84 2.35 -4.20
N VAL A 153 3.55 1.38 -4.77
CA VAL A 153 3.11 0.74 -6.02
C VAL A 153 2.34 -0.50 -5.63
N PHE A 154 1.02 -0.43 -5.70
CA PHE A 154 0.15 -1.59 -5.63
C PHE A 154 -0.05 -2.12 -7.05
N ASN A 155 -0.36 -3.42 -7.19
CA ASN A 155 -0.81 -3.99 -8.48
C ASN A 155 -2.16 -3.40 -8.95
N ARG A 156 -2.80 -2.56 -8.14
CA ARG A 156 -4.13 -2.00 -8.30
C ARG A 156 -4.16 -0.55 -7.81
N PRO A 157 -4.97 0.35 -8.36
CA PRO A 157 -5.07 1.72 -7.86
C PRO A 157 -5.41 1.75 -6.35
N LEU A 158 -4.79 2.66 -5.62
CA LEU A 158 -5.16 2.96 -4.23
C LEU A 158 -5.98 4.25 -4.21
N ARG A 159 -7.25 4.15 -3.82
CA ARG A 159 -8.15 5.30 -3.73
C ARG A 159 -8.47 5.62 -2.27
N GLY A 160 -8.68 6.90 -1.97
CA GLY A 160 -9.16 7.36 -0.68
C GLY A 160 -10.66 7.63 -0.74
N LEU A 161 -11.39 7.26 0.31
CA LEU A 161 -12.79 7.66 0.51
C LEU A 161 -12.97 8.28 1.89
N VAL A 162 -13.42 9.53 1.92
CA VAL A 162 -13.81 10.22 3.16
C VAL A 162 -15.32 10.12 3.31
N LEU A 163 -15.80 9.44 4.34
CA LEU A 163 -17.23 9.26 4.59
C LEU A 163 -17.79 10.50 5.28
N THR A 164 -18.68 11.22 4.60
CA THR A 164 -19.25 12.50 5.08
C THR A 164 -20.78 12.50 5.24
N GLY A 165 -21.46 11.40 4.90
CA GLY A 165 -22.93 11.29 4.82
C GLY A 165 -23.72 11.09 6.14
N GLY A 166 -23.11 11.22 7.32
CA GLY A 166 -23.80 11.00 8.60
C GLY A 166 -24.82 12.11 8.91
N LYS A 167 -26.07 11.77 9.26
CA LYS A 167 -27.16 12.74 9.56
C LYS A 167 -26.91 13.69 10.75
N SER A 168 -25.73 13.68 11.38
CA SER A 168 -25.27 14.59 12.46
C SER A 168 -26.33 15.01 13.49
N SER A 169 -27.30 14.13 13.78
CA SER A 169 -28.54 14.51 14.48
C SER A 169 -28.31 14.90 15.94
N ARG A 170 -27.21 14.42 16.53
CA ARG A 170 -26.78 14.74 17.90
C ARG A 170 -25.93 16.02 17.98
N MET A 171 -25.28 16.42 16.89
CA MET A 171 -24.33 17.55 16.84
C MET A 171 -24.96 18.89 16.47
N LYS A 172 -26.20 18.88 15.93
CA LYS A 172 -26.93 20.07 15.43
C LYS A 172 -26.22 20.85 14.30
N ARG A 173 -25.04 20.41 13.84
CA ARG A 173 -24.25 20.91 12.70
C ARG A 173 -23.61 19.72 11.98
N ASP A 174 -23.35 19.83 10.68
CA ASP A 174 -22.74 18.76 9.89
C ASP A 174 -21.26 18.56 10.25
N LYS A 175 -20.93 17.36 10.77
CA LYS A 175 -19.60 17.04 11.31
C LYS A 175 -18.45 17.24 10.32
N ALA A 176 -18.69 17.10 9.02
CA ALA A 176 -17.66 17.22 7.99
C ALA A 176 -17.12 18.66 7.82
N LEU A 177 -17.92 19.67 8.22
CA LEU A 177 -17.54 21.09 8.17
C LEU A 177 -16.91 21.57 9.48
N ILE A 178 -16.73 20.70 10.48
CA ILE A 178 -16.04 21.08 11.70
C ILE A 178 -14.59 21.40 11.33
N GLU A 179 -14.17 22.60 11.68
CA GLU A 179 -12.80 23.06 11.45
C GLU A 179 -11.85 22.49 12.49
N TYR A 180 -10.79 21.86 12.02
CA TYR A 180 -9.63 21.46 12.81
C TYR A 180 -8.47 22.28 12.27
N GLN A 181 -7.84 23.09 13.13
CA GLN A 181 -6.76 24.00 12.73
C GLN A 181 -7.18 24.98 11.62
N GLY A 182 -8.44 25.40 11.60
CA GLY A 182 -8.98 26.38 10.65
C GLY A 182 -9.33 25.83 9.27
N VAL A 183 -9.33 24.51 9.08
CA VAL A 183 -9.82 23.85 7.85
C VAL A 183 -10.85 22.77 8.17
N PRO A 184 -11.90 22.59 7.34
CA PRO A 184 -12.84 21.49 7.51
C PRO A 184 -12.13 20.15 7.60
N HIS A 185 -12.52 19.32 8.55
CA HIS A 185 -11.81 18.07 8.82
C HIS A 185 -11.77 17.13 7.61
N ALA A 186 -12.86 17.07 6.85
CA ALA A 186 -12.92 16.25 5.65
C ALA A 186 -11.87 16.68 4.62
N GLU A 187 -11.58 17.99 4.54
CA GLU A 187 -10.52 18.54 3.67
C GLU A 187 -9.13 18.17 4.20
N TYR A 188 -8.91 18.25 5.51
CA TYR A 188 -7.68 17.78 6.13
C TYR A 188 -7.43 16.28 5.85
N ILE A 189 -8.41 15.41 6.13
CA ILE A 189 -8.30 13.97 5.85
C ILE A 189 -8.02 13.72 4.36
N LYS A 190 -8.71 14.43 3.47
CA LYS A 190 -8.47 14.36 2.02
C LYS A 190 -7.03 14.78 1.68
N SER A 191 -6.50 15.81 2.32
CA SER A 191 -5.13 16.27 2.09
C SER A 191 -4.10 15.22 2.50
N VAL A 192 -4.34 14.52 3.62
CA VAL A 192 -3.47 13.47 4.14
C VAL A 192 -3.54 12.21 3.26
N LEU A 193 -4.74 11.78 2.87
CA LEU A 193 -4.94 10.69 1.90
C LEU A 193 -4.31 11.00 0.53
N GLY A 194 -4.41 12.25 0.06
CA GLY A 194 -3.88 12.69 -1.23
C GLY A 194 -2.34 12.63 -1.34
N LYS A 195 -1.64 12.41 -0.21
CA LYS A 195 -0.19 12.17 -0.22
C LYS A 195 0.17 10.75 -0.69
N VAL A 196 -0.77 9.80 -0.61
CA VAL A 196 -0.53 8.37 -0.90
C VAL A 196 -1.50 7.75 -1.92
N CYS A 197 -2.75 8.21 -1.97
CA CYS A 197 -3.78 7.69 -2.87
C CYS A 197 -3.64 8.30 -4.27
N ASP A 198 -3.93 7.52 -5.31
CA ASP A 198 -3.98 8.00 -6.69
C ASP A 198 -5.07 9.06 -6.87
N GLU A 199 -6.23 8.84 -6.26
CA GLU A 199 -7.36 9.76 -6.21
C GLU A 199 -8.09 9.64 -4.87
N VAL A 200 -8.69 10.75 -4.41
CA VAL A 200 -9.45 10.79 -3.15
C VAL A 200 -10.83 11.37 -3.41
N TYR A 201 -11.84 10.71 -2.84
CA TYR A 201 -13.25 11.06 -2.98
C TYR A 201 -13.90 11.35 -1.63
N LEU A 202 -14.90 12.21 -1.63
CA LEU A 202 -15.90 12.26 -0.57
C LEU A 202 -17.04 11.28 -0.88
N SER A 203 -17.65 10.68 0.14
CA SER A 203 -18.97 10.03 0.05
C SER A 203 -20.00 10.95 0.69
N ALA A 204 -20.99 11.35 -0.10
CA ALA A 204 -22.00 12.34 0.26
C ALA A 204 -23.29 12.14 -0.54
N ARG A 205 -24.38 12.79 -0.14
CA ARG A 205 -25.59 12.89 -0.95
C ARG A 205 -25.44 13.97 -2.03
N GLU A 206 -26.20 13.84 -3.10
CA GLU A 206 -26.26 14.86 -4.15
C GLU A 206 -26.69 16.21 -3.57
N GLY A 207 -25.95 17.28 -3.89
CA GLY A 207 -26.17 18.62 -3.37
C GLY A 207 -25.82 18.85 -1.89
N GLN A 208 -25.27 17.85 -1.18
CA GLN A 208 -25.00 17.97 0.27
C GLN A 208 -23.98 19.08 0.59
N TRP A 209 -23.03 19.33 -0.30
CA TRP A 209 -21.92 20.26 -0.09
C TRP A 209 -21.98 21.49 -0.99
N SER A 210 -23.10 21.73 -1.67
CA SER A 210 -23.29 22.93 -2.49
C SER A 210 -23.07 24.19 -1.65
N ASP A 211 -22.38 25.18 -2.21
CA ASP A 211 -22.03 26.44 -1.55
C ASP A 211 -21.09 26.28 -0.34
N THR A 212 -20.33 25.19 -0.26
CA THR A 212 -19.32 24.96 0.79
C THR A 212 -17.91 24.77 0.21
N SER A 213 -16.88 24.86 1.04
CA SER A 213 -15.49 24.57 0.61
C SER A 213 -15.29 23.12 0.13
N LEU A 214 -16.21 22.21 0.46
CA LEU A 214 -16.17 20.80 0.04
C LEU A 214 -16.75 20.57 -1.36
N GLU A 215 -17.43 21.56 -1.96
CA GLU A 215 -18.12 21.42 -3.26
C GLU A 215 -17.19 20.99 -4.39
N ASN A 216 -15.95 21.47 -4.37
CA ASN A 216 -14.96 21.22 -5.42
C ASN A 216 -14.17 19.91 -5.23
N ILE A 217 -14.42 19.15 -4.17
CA ILE A 217 -13.75 17.87 -3.93
C ILE A 217 -14.47 16.77 -4.72
N PRO A 218 -13.74 15.91 -5.48
CA PRO A 218 -14.35 14.79 -6.18
C PRO A 218 -15.25 13.97 -5.24
N THR A 219 -16.48 13.74 -5.64
CA THR A 219 -17.49 13.10 -4.79
C THR A 219 -18.07 11.86 -5.47
N ILE A 220 -18.25 10.80 -4.69
CA ILE A 220 -19.05 9.63 -5.05
C ILE A 220 -20.37 9.77 -4.31
N PHE A 221 -21.45 9.92 -5.07
CA PHE A 221 -22.77 10.11 -4.48
C PHE A 221 -23.34 8.77 -4.03
N ASP A 222 -23.76 8.69 -2.77
CA ASP A 222 -24.30 7.46 -2.19
C ASP A 222 -25.54 6.97 -2.97
N SER A 223 -25.65 5.66 -3.19
CA SER A 223 -26.85 5.07 -3.78
C SER A 223 -28.04 5.16 -2.81
N LYS A 224 -29.25 5.34 -3.35
CA LYS A 224 -30.49 5.43 -2.56
C LYS A 224 -30.92 4.09 -1.94
N GLU A 225 -30.23 3.00 -2.26
CA GLU A 225 -30.65 1.63 -1.95
C GLU A 225 -30.22 1.16 -0.55
N SER A 226 -29.27 1.84 0.10
CA SER A 226 -28.84 1.49 1.47
C SER A 226 -28.58 2.72 2.33
N GLU A 227 -28.85 2.61 3.64
CA GLU A 227 -28.60 3.67 4.61
C GLU A 227 -27.29 3.44 5.39
N GLY A 228 -26.56 4.54 5.65
CA GLY A 228 -25.38 4.56 6.52
C GLY A 228 -24.05 4.42 5.79
N PRO A 229 -22.94 4.25 6.53
CA PRO A 229 -21.58 4.21 5.97
C PRO A 229 -21.38 3.13 4.91
N ILE A 230 -22.14 2.03 5.00
CA ILE A 230 -22.05 0.91 4.06
C ILE A 230 -22.43 1.31 2.62
N SER A 231 -23.34 2.28 2.46
CA SER A 231 -23.77 2.79 1.15
C SER A 231 -22.62 3.46 0.41
N GLY A 232 -21.88 4.34 1.10
CA GLY A 232 -20.70 4.99 0.54
C GLY A 232 -19.59 4.00 0.18
N ILE A 233 -19.36 2.99 1.04
CA ILE A 233 -18.39 1.92 0.78
C ILE A 233 -18.77 1.12 -0.47
N LEU A 234 -20.03 0.67 -0.58
CA LEU A 234 -20.51 -0.11 -1.72
C LEU A 234 -20.44 0.69 -3.01
N THR A 235 -20.93 1.93 -3.01
CA THR A 235 -20.94 2.77 -4.20
C THR A 235 -19.51 3.04 -4.70
N ALA A 236 -18.54 3.18 -3.79
CA ALA A 236 -17.14 3.31 -4.14
C ALA A 236 -16.60 2.06 -4.84
N PHE A 237 -16.87 0.86 -4.31
CA PHE A 237 -16.50 -0.39 -4.96
C PHE A 237 -17.20 -0.61 -6.30
N GLU A 238 -18.49 -0.28 -6.41
CA GLU A 238 -19.23 -0.41 -7.68
C GLU A 238 -18.66 0.48 -8.78
N LYS A 239 -18.26 1.70 -8.41
CA LYS A 239 -17.64 2.64 -9.35
C LYS A 239 -16.23 2.22 -9.76
N TYR A 240 -15.45 1.66 -8.82
CA TYR A 240 -14.08 1.22 -9.07
C TYR A 240 -13.81 -0.16 -8.46
N PRO A 241 -14.27 -1.25 -9.10
CA PRO A 241 -14.23 -2.60 -8.53
C PRO A 241 -12.82 -3.15 -8.35
N ASP A 242 -11.86 -2.69 -9.16
CA ASP A 242 -10.48 -3.17 -9.12
C ASP A 242 -9.56 -2.34 -8.21
N SER A 243 -10.09 -1.41 -7.40
CA SER A 243 -9.26 -0.53 -6.55
C SER A 243 -9.14 -1.02 -5.10
N ASN A 244 -7.95 -0.87 -4.52
CA ASN A 244 -7.82 -0.85 -3.06
C ASN A 244 -8.36 0.49 -2.53
N TRP A 245 -8.95 0.48 -1.34
CA TRP A 245 -9.58 1.67 -0.75
C TRP A 245 -9.06 1.92 0.66
N ILE A 246 -8.56 3.12 0.95
CA ILE A 246 -8.48 3.62 2.33
C ILE A 246 -9.76 4.38 2.60
N ILE A 247 -10.57 3.88 3.54
CA ILE A 247 -11.85 4.47 3.90
C ILE A 247 -11.75 5.05 5.30
N VAL A 248 -12.08 6.34 5.44
CA VAL A 248 -11.93 7.11 6.67
C VAL A 248 -13.21 7.89 6.96
N ALA A 249 -13.75 7.80 8.17
CA ALA A 249 -14.84 8.67 8.60
C ALA A 249 -14.32 10.07 8.96
N CYS A 250 -15.13 11.09 8.67
CA CYS A 250 -14.79 12.49 8.96
C CYS A 250 -14.77 12.86 10.46
N ASP A 251 -15.09 11.93 11.37
CA ASP A 251 -15.16 12.17 12.82
C ASP A 251 -13.97 11.61 13.60
N LEU A 252 -12.85 11.34 12.92
CA LEU A 252 -11.60 10.80 13.49
C LEU A 252 -10.51 11.88 13.64
N PRO A 253 -10.61 12.80 14.62
CA PRO A 253 -9.78 14.02 14.75
C PRO A 253 -8.27 13.79 14.74
N TYR A 254 -7.83 12.64 15.23
CA TYR A 254 -6.40 12.32 15.36
C TYR A 254 -5.85 11.57 14.15
N PHE A 255 -6.62 11.46 13.06
CA PHE A 255 -6.17 10.84 11.82
C PHE A 255 -4.94 11.57 11.26
N ASN A 256 -3.90 10.83 10.88
CA ASN A 256 -2.62 11.40 10.46
C ASN A 256 -1.87 10.46 9.50
N GLU A 257 -0.68 10.89 9.07
CA GLU A 257 0.17 10.12 8.14
C GLU A 257 0.67 8.79 8.72
N GLU A 258 0.84 8.70 10.03
CA GLU A 258 1.27 7.46 10.70
C GLU A 258 0.16 6.41 10.64
N THR A 259 -1.10 6.81 10.84
CA THR A 259 -2.27 5.93 10.69
C THR A 259 -2.29 5.29 9.29
N ILE A 260 -2.06 6.10 8.26
CA ILE A 260 -2.00 5.64 6.86
C ILE A 260 -0.80 4.71 6.66
N SER A 261 0.38 5.10 7.15
CA SER A 261 1.62 4.34 6.99
C SER A 261 1.49 2.94 7.57
N GLN A 262 0.92 2.80 8.77
CA GLN A 262 0.71 1.50 9.40
C GLN A 262 -0.27 0.60 8.65
N LEU A 263 -1.36 1.15 8.09
CA LEU A 263 -2.28 0.39 7.23
C LEU A 263 -1.56 -0.14 5.98
N LEU A 264 -0.72 0.70 5.36
CA LEU A 264 -0.05 0.38 4.11
C LEU A 264 1.13 -0.57 4.28
N GLU A 265 1.94 -0.40 5.34
CA GLU A 265 3.02 -1.32 5.69
C GLU A 265 2.52 -2.72 6.00
N ASN A 266 1.28 -2.82 6.49
CA ASN A 266 0.65 -4.08 6.79
C ASN A 266 -0.23 -4.62 5.67
N TYR A 267 -0.30 -3.95 4.52
CA TYR A 267 -1.08 -4.40 3.37
C TYR A 267 -0.76 -5.86 3.02
N CYS A 268 -1.82 -6.62 2.73
CA CYS A 268 -1.73 -8.00 2.31
C CYS A 268 -2.81 -8.28 1.27
N GLU A 269 -2.43 -8.64 0.05
CA GLU A 269 -3.38 -8.90 -1.05
C GLU A 269 -4.33 -10.08 -0.76
N SER A 270 -3.93 -11.01 0.13
CA SER A 270 -4.78 -12.14 0.53
C SER A 270 -5.88 -11.76 1.55
N SER A 271 -5.73 -10.62 2.24
CA SER A 271 -6.71 -10.11 3.21
C SER A 271 -7.86 -9.40 2.51
N ASP A 272 -9.03 -9.38 3.17
CA ASP A 272 -10.17 -8.59 2.71
C ASP A 272 -10.06 -7.14 3.22
N ALA A 273 -9.47 -6.96 4.42
CA ALA A 273 -9.23 -5.66 5.02
C ALA A 273 -7.98 -5.65 5.93
N ILE A 274 -7.39 -4.48 6.10
CA ILE A 274 -6.39 -4.15 7.12
C ILE A 274 -6.98 -3.03 7.96
N ALA A 275 -7.21 -3.30 9.24
CA ALA A 275 -7.94 -2.41 10.12
C ALA A 275 -7.29 -2.39 11.51
N PHE A 276 -7.43 -1.27 12.22
CA PHE A 276 -7.05 -1.21 13.62
C PHE A 276 -8.12 -1.86 14.49
N LYS A 277 -7.70 -2.45 15.61
CA LYS A 277 -8.60 -2.84 16.69
C LYS A 277 -9.14 -1.59 17.36
N ASN A 278 -10.46 -1.53 17.57
CA ASN A 278 -11.08 -0.46 18.34
C ASN A 278 -10.58 -0.51 19.80
N SER A 279 -10.34 0.66 20.41
CA SER A 279 -9.72 0.77 21.73
C SER A 279 -10.64 0.30 22.86
N ASP A 280 -11.94 0.53 22.69
CA ASP A 280 -12.94 0.31 23.73
C ASP A 280 -13.74 -0.97 23.49
N LYS A 281 -13.71 -1.49 22.26
CA LYS A 281 -14.55 -2.59 21.81
C LYS A 281 -13.73 -3.63 21.06
N ASP A 282 -14.04 -4.91 21.28
CA ASP A 282 -13.32 -6.02 20.67
C ASP A 282 -13.74 -6.27 19.20
N PHE A 283 -13.55 -5.27 18.34
CA PHE A 283 -13.77 -5.39 16.90
C PHE A 283 -12.76 -4.58 16.09
N ALA A 284 -12.62 -4.91 14.80
CA ALA A 284 -11.83 -4.15 13.84
C ALA A 284 -12.59 -2.91 13.37
N GLU A 285 -12.00 -1.72 13.53
CA GLU A 285 -12.58 -0.42 13.19
C GLU A 285 -12.80 -0.30 11.67
N PRO A 286 -14.04 -0.35 11.16
CA PRO A 286 -14.33 -0.37 9.73
C PRO A 286 -14.25 0.99 9.05
N LEU A 287 -14.25 2.09 9.82
CA LEU A 287 -14.27 3.44 9.27
C LEU A 287 -12.90 4.12 9.33
N CYS A 288 -11.85 3.34 9.50
CA CYS A 288 -10.45 3.72 9.29
C CYS A 288 -9.68 2.46 8.86
N THR A 289 -9.89 2.07 7.60
CA THR A 289 -9.52 0.74 7.11
C THR A 289 -8.98 0.81 5.70
N LEU A 290 -7.99 -0.02 5.40
CA LEU A 290 -7.59 -0.34 4.04
C LEU A 290 -8.32 -1.61 3.59
N TYR A 291 -9.23 -1.48 2.63
CA TYR A 291 -9.95 -2.58 2.01
C TYR A 291 -9.33 -3.00 0.69
N THR A 292 -9.27 -4.31 0.44
CA THR A 292 -8.95 -4.84 -0.88
C THR A 292 -10.24 -5.03 -1.71
N PRO A 293 -10.16 -5.18 -3.04
CA PRO A 293 -11.31 -5.50 -3.89
C PRO A 293 -12.16 -6.69 -3.44
N LYS A 294 -11.55 -7.63 -2.70
CA LYS A 294 -12.25 -8.81 -2.16
C LYS A 294 -13.32 -8.44 -1.12
N ALA A 295 -13.19 -7.28 -0.48
CA ALA A 295 -14.19 -6.81 0.47
C ALA A 295 -15.55 -6.49 -0.19
N TYR A 296 -15.58 -6.20 -1.49
CA TYR A 296 -16.81 -5.82 -2.19
C TYR A 296 -17.91 -6.89 -2.05
N SER A 297 -17.59 -8.17 -2.28
CA SER A 297 -18.57 -9.25 -2.17
C SER A 297 -19.10 -9.39 -0.75
N LEU A 298 -18.27 -9.15 0.27
CA LEU A 298 -18.68 -9.21 1.67
C LEU A 298 -19.69 -8.11 2.01
N PHE A 299 -19.43 -6.88 1.58
CA PHE A 299 -20.36 -5.77 1.78
C PHE A 299 -21.65 -5.97 0.99
N LYS A 300 -21.56 -6.45 -0.24
CA LYS A 300 -22.72 -6.68 -1.10
C LYS A 300 -23.65 -7.72 -0.50
N THR A 301 -23.12 -8.90 -0.15
CA THR A 301 -23.89 -9.97 0.49
C THR A 301 -24.48 -9.50 1.83
N ALA A 302 -23.72 -8.76 2.63
CA ALA A 302 -24.22 -8.24 3.90
C ALA A 302 -25.46 -7.34 3.71
N VAL A 303 -25.46 -6.45 2.71
CA VAL A 303 -26.63 -5.59 2.43
C VAL A 303 -27.80 -6.39 1.88
N GLU A 304 -27.56 -7.35 0.99
CA GLU A 304 -28.60 -8.28 0.48
C GLU A 304 -29.27 -9.07 1.62
N GLU A 305 -28.51 -9.41 2.67
CA GLU A 305 -28.99 -10.07 3.90
C GLU A 305 -29.58 -9.10 4.94
N GLY A 306 -29.68 -7.80 4.63
CA GLY A 306 -30.25 -6.78 5.52
C GLY A 306 -29.30 -6.28 6.62
N THR A 307 -28.00 -6.55 6.51
CA THR A 307 -26.96 -6.02 7.41
C THR A 307 -26.43 -4.67 6.91
N SER A 308 -26.73 -3.61 7.66
CA SER A 308 -26.26 -2.25 7.37
C SER A 308 -25.04 -1.80 8.19
N CYS A 309 -24.53 -2.64 9.09
CA CYS A 309 -23.46 -2.29 10.03
C CYS A 309 -22.10 -2.82 9.54
N PRO A 310 -21.14 -1.96 9.15
CA PRO A 310 -19.82 -2.40 8.67
C PRO A 310 -19.03 -3.25 9.66
N VAL A 311 -19.21 -3.02 10.98
CA VAL A 311 -18.58 -3.85 12.02
C VAL A 311 -19.03 -5.32 11.91
N LYS A 312 -20.31 -5.56 11.61
CA LYS A 312 -20.82 -6.93 11.43
C LYS A 312 -20.24 -7.58 10.18
N VAL A 313 -20.01 -6.82 9.11
CA VAL A 313 -19.36 -7.31 7.89
C VAL A 313 -17.93 -7.76 8.18
N LEU A 314 -17.16 -6.93 8.90
CA LEU A 314 -15.77 -7.24 9.23
C LEU A 314 -15.60 -8.46 10.14
N LYS A 315 -16.61 -8.83 10.94
CA LYS A 315 -16.56 -10.06 11.76
C LYS A 315 -16.45 -11.33 10.91
N ASN A 316 -16.96 -11.29 9.69
CA ASN A 316 -16.93 -12.42 8.74
C ASN A 316 -15.83 -12.27 7.68
N ALA A 317 -15.00 -11.23 7.77
CA ALA A 317 -13.94 -10.93 6.81
C ALA A 317 -12.59 -11.47 7.31
N ARG A 318 -11.66 -11.76 6.38
CA ARG A 318 -10.25 -11.99 6.70
C ARG A 318 -9.56 -10.65 6.93
N VAL A 319 -9.68 -10.16 8.15
CA VAL A 319 -9.08 -8.89 8.58
C VAL A 319 -7.69 -9.12 9.14
N LYS A 320 -6.70 -8.37 8.65
CA LYS A 320 -5.43 -8.21 9.36
C LYS A 320 -5.59 -7.07 10.37
N THR A 321 -5.69 -7.44 11.64
CA THR A 321 -5.94 -6.50 12.74
C THR A 321 -4.64 -5.90 13.28
N LEU A 322 -4.60 -4.58 13.37
CA LEU A 322 -3.49 -3.81 13.95
C LEU A 322 -3.86 -3.32 15.35
N LEU A 323 -2.88 -3.13 16.23
CA LEU A 323 -3.11 -2.49 17.53
C LEU A 323 -2.90 -0.98 17.41
N GLN A 324 -3.76 -0.20 18.08
CA GLN A 324 -3.53 1.23 18.23
C GLN A 324 -2.29 1.47 19.10
N SER A 325 -1.61 2.59 18.89
CA SER A 325 -0.40 2.99 19.60
C SER A 325 -0.54 4.43 20.07
N GLY A 326 0.39 4.94 20.88
CA GLY A 326 0.33 6.35 21.34
C GLY A 326 0.31 7.39 20.20
N VAL A 327 0.70 7.01 18.98
CA VAL A 327 0.74 7.87 17.79
C VAL A 327 -0.49 7.68 16.88
N VAL A 328 -1.18 6.54 16.99
CA VAL A 328 -2.40 6.22 16.23
C VAL A 328 -3.59 6.13 17.18
N ASN A 329 -4.47 7.12 17.11
CA ASN A 329 -5.67 7.23 17.92
C ASN A 329 -6.91 7.32 17.03
N LEU A 330 -7.85 6.40 17.22
CA LEU A 330 -9.12 6.34 16.46
C LEU A 330 -10.33 6.74 17.31
N ALA A 331 -10.12 7.46 18.41
CA ALA A 331 -11.19 8.08 19.17
C ALA A 331 -12.02 8.99 18.24
N ASN A 332 -13.33 8.82 18.28
CA ASN A 332 -14.27 9.59 17.47
C ASN A 332 -14.88 10.75 18.26
N ILE A 333 -15.27 11.81 17.56
CA ILE A 333 -16.01 12.93 18.16
C ILE A 333 -17.48 12.85 17.75
N ASN A 334 -18.35 12.76 18.75
CA ASN A 334 -19.78 12.61 18.63
C ASN A 334 -20.59 13.72 19.29
N THR A 335 -19.97 14.51 20.17
CA THR A 335 -20.63 15.63 20.88
C THR A 335 -19.82 16.92 20.79
N PRO A 336 -20.46 18.11 20.93
CA PRO A 336 -19.73 19.38 20.98
C PRO A 336 -18.76 19.48 22.16
N LEU A 337 -19.06 18.82 23.29
CA LEU A 337 -18.17 18.78 24.46
C LEU A 337 -16.88 18.01 24.17
N GLU A 338 -16.99 16.85 23.51
CA GLU A 338 -15.82 16.08 23.06
C GLU A 338 -14.94 16.90 22.11
N LEU A 339 -15.52 17.78 21.29
CA LEU A 339 -14.77 18.68 20.41
C LEU A 339 -13.95 19.72 21.19
N GLU A 340 -14.47 20.26 22.30
CA GLU A 340 -13.75 21.23 23.15
C GLU A 340 -12.57 20.59 23.91
N GLU A 341 -12.64 19.29 24.20
CA GLU A 341 -11.58 18.53 24.87
C GLU A 341 -10.42 18.15 23.94
N VAL A 342 -10.66 18.21 22.63
CA VAL A 342 -9.68 17.86 21.60
C VAL A 342 -8.75 19.05 21.38
N LYS A 343 -7.54 18.97 21.95
CA LYS A 343 -6.46 19.96 21.79
C LYS A 343 -5.82 19.86 20.39
N ILE A 344 -6.53 20.28 19.35
CA ILE A 344 -6.04 20.26 17.96
C ILE A 344 -5.78 21.65 17.42
#